data_AF-A0A9X2ZRK7-F1
#
_entry.id   AF-A0A9X2ZRK7-F1
#
_cell.length_a   1.000
_cell.length_b   1.000
_cell.length_c   1.000
_cell.angle_alpha   90.00
_cell.angle_beta   90.00
_cell.angle_gamma   90.00
#
_symmetry.space_group_name_H-M   'P 1'
#
loop_
_entity.id
_entity.type
_entity.pdbx_description
1 polymer ?
#
loop_
_entity_poly.entity_id
_entity_poly.type
_entity_poly.pdbx_seq_one_letter_code
_entity_poly.pdbx_strand_id
1 'polypeptide(L)'
;MISTFLKTSVVLISILFTFLCNGQTKKENSARNWPNGAQLVISVSMQFETGGQPEGAESPFSGSPLPKGQPDLPAESWFRYGANEGIYRMLDLWKKYNIKVTSHVVGEAAVKYPKIAKAIADGGHEIAAHGISWSNQWNMNYADELAFVKKGIDTVEAITGKRGVGYNANWLRRSPNTLKVLQELGFLYHIDDLSRDEPFITKVNGKNFVVMPYTLRNNDIVNVEGKHWSPDQFLWQLKMEFDQLYEEGATKRRMMSISFHDRIGGTPAMVRAMDSFIKYTKTKKGVVFMRKDDIAKMVLNDPKTPIDNAEEKYNN
;
A
#
# COMPACT_ATOMS: atom_id res chain seq x y z
N MET A 1 38.83 -74.62 -32.01
CA MET A 1 38.41 -73.35 -31.38
C MET A 1 38.37 -72.28 -32.46
N ILE A 2 37.17 -71.74 -32.75
CA ILE A 2 36.87 -70.41 -33.33
C ILE A 2 37.38 -70.19 -34.77
N SER A 3 36.60 -70.46 -35.83
CA SER A 3 35.41 -69.76 -36.39
C SER A 3 35.72 -68.55 -37.30
N THR A 4 35.33 -68.73 -38.56
CA THR A 4 35.05 -67.82 -39.67
C THR A 4 34.12 -66.64 -39.31
N PHE A 5 34.09 -65.59 -40.17
CA PHE A 5 32.92 -64.85 -40.71
C PHE A 5 33.35 -63.41 -41.09
N LEU A 6 33.59 -63.13 -42.38
CA LEU A 6 32.67 -62.56 -43.39
C LEU A 6 31.91 -61.28 -42.97
N LYS A 7 32.23 -60.21 -43.71
CA LYS A 7 31.60 -58.88 -43.70
C LYS A 7 30.20 -58.94 -44.32
N THR A 8 29.23 -58.28 -43.70
CA THR A 8 27.97 -57.88 -44.34
C THR A 8 27.63 -56.45 -43.93
N SER A 9 27.56 -55.56 -44.92
CA SER A 9 27.14 -54.17 -44.78
C SER A 9 25.62 -54.11 -44.69
N VAL A 10 25.09 -53.43 -43.67
CA VAL A 10 23.66 -53.10 -43.56
C VAL A 10 23.48 -51.62 -43.84
N VAL A 11 22.68 -51.30 -44.86
CA VAL A 11 22.18 -49.96 -45.18
C VAL A 11 20.89 -49.75 -44.38
N LEU A 12 20.87 -48.81 -43.44
CA LEU A 12 19.64 -48.36 -42.78
C LEU A 12 19.08 -47.15 -43.52
N ILE A 13 17.86 -47.28 -44.04
CA ILE A 13 17.04 -46.20 -44.59
C ILE A 13 16.29 -45.55 -43.43
N SER A 14 16.57 -44.28 -43.13
CA SER A 14 15.82 -43.49 -42.14
C SER A 14 14.57 -42.90 -42.77
N ILE A 15 13.40 -43.27 -42.26
CA ILE A 15 12.10 -42.68 -42.61
C ILE A 15 11.90 -41.41 -41.77
N LEU A 16 11.90 -40.24 -42.41
CA LEU A 16 11.58 -38.96 -41.79
C LEU A 16 10.06 -38.77 -41.80
N PHE A 17 9.41 -38.83 -40.63
CA PHE A 17 8.01 -38.42 -40.46
C PHE A 17 7.95 -36.92 -40.14
N THR A 18 7.53 -36.11 -41.09
CA THR A 18 7.29 -34.68 -40.90
C THR A 18 5.90 -34.48 -40.28
N PHE A 19 5.83 -34.26 -38.97
CA PHE A 19 4.60 -33.79 -38.32
C PHE A 19 4.44 -32.28 -38.56
N LEU A 20 3.52 -31.92 -39.45
CA LEU A 20 3.01 -30.55 -39.57
C LEU A 20 2.08 -30.26 -38.39
N CYS A 21 2.64 -29.75 -37.30
CA CYS A 21 1.83 -29.10 -36.26
C CYS A 21 1.38 -27.73 -36.77
N ASN A 22 0.13 -27.66 -37.25
CA ASN A 22 -0.61 -26.42 -37.42
C ASN A 22 -0.92 -25.83 -36.02
N GLY A 23 0.10 -25.25 -35.39
CA GLY A 23 -0.05 -24.47 -34.18
C GLY A 23 -0.69 -23.13 -34.53
N GLN A 24 -2.02 -23.08 -34.52
CA GLN A 24 -2.71 -21.81 -34.33
C GLN A 24 -2.24 -21.26 -32.98
N THR A 25 -1.29 -20.32 -33.02
CA THR A 25 -0.96 -19.48 -31.87
C THR A 25 -2.23 -18.75 -31.49
N LYS A 26 -2.93 -19.25 -30.45
CA LYS A 26 -3.93 -18.48 -29.72
C LYS A 26 -3.29 -17.13 -29.45
N LYS A 27 -3.82 -16.06 -30.06
CA LYS A 27 -3.55 -14.70 -29.63
C LYS A 27 -3.98 -14.64 -28.16
N GLU A 28 -3.04 -14.76 -27.23
CA GLU A 28 -3.23 -14.34 -25.84
C GLU A 28 -3.41 -12.82 -25.87
N ASN A 29 -4.64 -12.40 -26.17
CA ASN A 29 -5.05 -11.02 -26.10
C ASN A 29 -6.26 -10.94 -25.16
N SER A 30 -6.16 -11.57 -23.98
CA SER A 30 -6.97 -11.12 -22.86
C SER A 30 -6.31 -9.85 -22.36
N ALA A 31 -6.87 -8.69 -22.73
CA ALA A 31 -6.46 -7.42 -22.13
C ALA A 31 -6.50 -7.60 -20.60
N ARG A 32 -5.32 -7.58 -19.98
CA ARG A 32 -5.13 -7.79 -18.53
C ARG A 32 -6.09 -6.89 -17.75
N ASN A 33 -6.44 -7.31 -16.54
CA ASN A 33 -7.46 -6.63 -15.75
C ASN A 33 -7.03 -5.25 -15.25
N TRP A 34 -5.73 -5.01 -15.17
CA TRP A 34 -5.16 -3.68 -14.95
C TRP A 34 -4.85 -2.99 -16.29
N PRO A 35 -5.13 -1.68 -16.44
CA PRO A 35 -4.81 -0.92 -17.66
C PRO A 35 -3.32 -0.96 -18.05
N ASN A 36 -2.42 -1.09 -17.07
CA ASN A 36 -0.98 -1.17 -17.30
C ASN A 36 -0.46 -2.59 -17.61
N GLY A 37 -1.35 -3.59 -17.74
CA GLY A 37 -0.95 -4.96 -18.04
C GLY A 37 -0.55 -5.81 -16.83
N ALA A 38 -0.53 -5.26 -15.61
CA ALA A 38 -0.17 -6.01 -14.41
C ALA A 38 -1.15 -7.17 -14.15
N GLN A 39 -0.62 -8.25 -13.58
CA GLN A 39 -1.41 -9.33 -12.99
C GLN A 39 -1.82 -8.97 -11.56
N LEU A 40 -0.88 -8.42 -10.78
CA LEU A 40 -1.10 -7.99 -9.41
C LEU A 40 -0.38 -6.66 -9.16
N VAL A 41 -1.10 -5.71 -8.59
CA VAL A 41 -0.54 -4.45 -8.08
C VAL A 41 -0.36 -4.58 -6.58
N ILE A 42 0.82 -4.23 -6.07
CA ILE A 42 1.10 -4.12 -4.64
C ILE A 42 1.24 -2.64 -4.31
N SER A 43 0.54 -2.17 -3.28
CA SER A 43 0.67 -0.80 -2.80
C SER A 43 0.96 -0.74 -1.31
N VAL A 44 2.05 -0.08 -0.96
CA VAL A 44 2.49 0.09 0.43
C VAL A 44 2.07 1.46 0.94
N SER A 45 1.41 1.47 2.09
CA SER A 45 1.19 2.65 2.92
C SER A 45 2.34 2.77 3.91
N MET A 46 3.12 3.84 3.81
CA MET A 46 4.20 4.17 4.75
C MET A 46 3.74 5.30 5.65
N GLN A 47 3.29 4.97 6.86
CA GLN A 47 2.75 5.97 7.79
C GLN A 47 3.87 6.79 8.40
N PHE A 48 3.74 8.11 8.30
CA PHE A 48 4.60 9.06 8.98
C PHE A 48 3.76 9.85 10.00
N GLU A 49 3.74 9.31 11.21
CA GLU A 49 2.90 9.75 12.33
C GLU A 49 3.74 10.31 13.48
N THR A 50 5.00 9.88 13.59
CA THR A 50 5.92 10.29 14.65
C THR A 50 6.03 11.81 14.73
N GLY A 51 5.62 12.36 15.86
CA GLY A 51 5.60 13.79 16.12
C GLY A 51 4.24 14.46 15.96
N GLY A 52 3.25 13.76 15.41
CA GLY A 52 1.86 14.23 15.29
C GLY A 52 0.86 13.44 16.13
N GLN A 53 1.35 12.57 17.04
CA GLN A 53 0.50 11.84 17.97
C GLN A 53 -0.01 12.75 19.11
N PRO A 54 -1.26 12.58 19.57
CA PRO A 54 -1.80 13.33 20.72
C PRO A 54 -1.24 12.85 22.05
N GLU A 55 -1.46 13.61 23.14
CA GLU A 55 -1.24 13.13 24.50
C GLU A 55 -2.05 11.85 24.74
N GLY A 56 -1.40 10.82 25.31
CA GLY A 56 -2.04 9.52 25.54
C GLY A 56 -2.26 8.69 24.27
N ALA A 57 -1.54 8.98 23.18
CA ALA A 57 -1.53 8.10 22.01
C ALA A 57 -1.15 6.67 22.38
N GLU A 58 -1.72 5.71 21.65
CA GLU A 58 -1.48 4.29 21.87
C GLU A 58 0.01 3.93 21.73
N SER A 59 0.51 3.16 22.69
CA SER A 59 1.89 2.71 22.77
C SER A 59 1.94 1.26 23.29
N PRO A 60 3.06 0.53 23.10
CA PRO A 60 3.15 -0.88 23.51
C PRO A 60 3.39 -1.07 25.02
N PHE A 61 3.44 0.02 25.80
CA PHE A 61 3.74 -0.03 27.22
C PHE A 61 2.48 -0.36 28.05
N SER A 62 2.67 -1.15 29.12
CA SER A 62 1.57 -1.48 30.02
C SER A 62 1.04 -0.23 30.72
N GLY A 63 -0.28 -0.16 30.89
CA GLY A 63 -0.93 1.01 31.48
C GLY A 63 -0.98 2.24 30.57
N SER A 64 -0.79 2.07 29.26
CA SER A 64 -1.00 3.12 28.26
C SER A 64 -2.51 3.33 27.98
N PRO A 65 -3.02 4.58 27.92
CA PRO A 65 -2.28 5.80 28.27
C PRO A 65 -2.13 5.96 29.78
N LEU A 66 -1.01 6.57 30.20
CA LEU A 66 -0.84 7.04 31.58
C LEU A 66 -1.93 8.06 31.97
N PRO A 67 -2.18 8.29 33.28
CA PRO A 67 -3.09 9.32 33.72
C PRO A 67 -2.78 10.68 33.10
N LYS A 68 -3.84 11.44 32.75
CA LYS A 68 -3.72 12.74 32.09
C LYS A 68 -2.77 13.67 32.84
N GLY A 69 -1.91 14.37 32.10
CA GLY A 69 -0.89 15.28 32.63
C GLY A 69 0.41 14.60 33.08
N GLN A 70 0.51 13.27 32.98
CA GLN A 70 1.76 12.56 33.25
C GLN A 70 2.57 12.36 31.96
N PRO A 71 3.85 12.72 31.93
CA PRO A 71 4.69 12.53 30.75
C PRO A 71 5.04 11.04 30.56
N ASP A 72 4.59 10.44 29.47
CA ASP A 72 4.98 9.08 29.07
C ASP A 72 6.29 9.10 28.25
N LEU A 73 7.42 9.21 28.96
CA LEU A 73 8.74 9.32 28.35
C LEU A 73 9.13 8.09 27.50
N PRO A 74 8.83 6.83 27.91
CA PRO A 74 9.02 5.66 27.06
C PRO A 74 8.18 5.72 25.78
N ALA A 75 6.88 6.05 25.84
CA ALA A 75 6.04 6.20 24.66
C ALA A 75 6.62 7.25 23.70
N GLU A 76 7.00 8.42 24.21
CA GLU A 76 7.65 9.46 23.40
C GLU A 76 8.95 8.95 22.74
N SER A 77 9.76 8.18 23.47
CA SER A 77 10.98 7.60 22.90
C SER A 77 10.71 6.56 21.81
N TRP A 78 9.64 5.78 21.95
CA TRP A 78 9.19 4.80 20.96
C TRP A 78 8.73 5.49 19.68
N PHE A 79 7.94 6.56 19.78
CA PHE A 79 7.63 7.39 18.63
C PHE A 79 8.91 7.96 18.00
N ARG A 80 9.81 8.59 18.78
CA ARG A 80 11.07 9.16 18.24
C ARG A 80 11.91 8.17 17.42
N TYR A 81 11.83 6.86 17.70
CA TYR A 81 12.50 5.84 16.88
C TYR A 81 12.07 5.90 15.40
N GLY A 82 10.79 6.14 15.13
CA GLY A 82 10.27 6.27 13.76
C GLY A 82 10.95 7.39 12.98
N ALA A 83 11.17 8.55 13.61
CA ALA A 83 11.85 9.69 13.01
C ALA A 83 13.37 9.52 12.93
N ASN A 84 13.99 8.97 13.98
CA ASN A 84 15.46 8.85 14.04
C ASN A 84 15.99 7.74 13.12
N GLU A 85 15.25 6.64 12.98
CA GLU A 85 15.75 5.40 12.38
C GLU A 85 14.75 4.81 11.37
N GLY A 86 13.48 4.75 11.75
CA GLY A 86 12.47 3.98 11.05
C GLY A 86 12.22 4.41 9.61
N ILE A 87 11.88 5.69 9.40
CA ILE A 87 11.62 6.23 8.06
C ILE A 87 12.85 6.07 7.16
N TYR A 88 14.04 6.45 7.61
CA TYR A 88 15.25 6.37 6.78
C TYR A 88 15.54 4.94 6.33
N ARG A 89 15.40 3.96 7.24
CA ARG A 89 15.61 2.55 6.91
C ARG A 89 14.60 2.04 5.87
N MET A 90 13.34 2.48 5.95
CA MET A 90 12.35 2.17 4.93
C MET A 90 12.67 2.85 3.58
N LEU A 91 13.05 4.12 3.59
CA LEU A 91 13.47 4.85 2.37
C LEU A 91 14.64 4.16 1.66
N ASP A 92 15.64 3.69 2.42
CA ASP A 92 16.77 2.92 1.88
C ASP A 92 16.31 1.61 1.24
N LEU A 93 15.37 0.89 1.86
CA LEU A 93 14.79 -0.33 1.31
C LEU A 93 14.05 -0.06 0.00
N TRP A 94 13.21 0.98 -0.06
CA TRP A 94 12.47 1.33 -1.26
C TRP A 94 13.42 1.74 -2.39
N LYS A 95 14.43 2.55 -2.08
CA LYS A 95 15.48 2.96 -3.01
C LYS A 95 16.24 1.77 -3.58
N LYS A 96 16.63 0.81 -2.74
CA LYS A 96 17.33 -0.43 -3.15
C LYS A 96 16.61 -1.18 -4.27
N TYR A 97 15.28 -1.15 -4.28
CA TYR A 97 14.48 -1.85 -5.29
C TYR A 97 13.81 -0.93 -6.32
N ASN A 98 14.11 0.36 -6.29
CA ASN A 98 13.44 1.40 -7.08
C ASN A 98 11.90 1.34 -6.95
N ILE A 99 11.41 1.10 -5.74
CA ILE A 99 9.98 1.10 -5.43
C ILE A 99 9.59 2.49 -4.93
N LYS A 100 8.45 3.01 -5.40
CA LYS A 100 7.84 4.21 -4.85
C LYS A 100 6.55 3.83 -4.13
N VAL A 101 6.45 4.23 -2.86
CA VAL A 101 5.29 3.98 -1.99
C VAL A 101 4.46 5.25 -1.81
N THR A 102 3.31 5.11 -1.17
CA THR A 102 2.50 6.23 -0.68
C THR A 102 2.76 6.43 0.78
N SER A 103 3.20 7.62 1.17
CA SER A 103 3.36 7.99 2.58
C SER A 103 2.17 8.82 3.03
N HIS A 104 1.47 8.38 4.08
CA HIS A 104 0.43 9.20 4.70
C HIS A 104 1.09 10.00 5.82
N VAL A 105 1.10 11.33 5.64
CA VAL A 105 1.87 12.26 6.46
C VAL A 105 0.92 13.06 7.33
N VAL A 106 1.13 12.97 8.64
CA VAL A 106 0.45 13.84 9.62
C VAL A 106 1.11 15.22 9.56
N GLY A 107 0.31 16.29 9.51
CA GLY A 107 0.81 17.66 9.37
C GLY A 107 1.78 18.07 10.48
N GLU A 108 1.45 17.77 11.74
CA GLU A 108 2.31 18.05 12.90
C GLU A 108 3.60 17.24 12.91
N ALA A 109 3.58 15.99 12.41
CA ALA A 109 4.78 15.19 12.20
C ALA A 109 5.71 15.85 11.17
N ALA A 110 5.15 16.37 10.07
CA ALA A 110 5.91 17.12 9.08
C ALA A 110 6.49 18.42 9.65
N VAL A 111 5.75 19.15 10.49
CA VAL A 111 6.25 20.35 11.18
C VAL A 111 7.40 20.01 12.12
N LYS A 112 7.28 18.92 12.89
CA LYS A 112 8.31 18.50 13.85
C LYS A 112 9.57 17.98 13.17
N TYR A 113 9.43 17.24 12.07
CA TYR A 113 10.55 16.67 11.31
C TYR A 113 10.48 17.02 9.81
N PRO A 114 10.68 18.30 9.44
CA PRO A 114 10.48 18.76 8.07
C PRO A 114 11.50 18.19 7.08
N LYS A 115 12.68 17.80 7.57
CA LYS A 115 13.71 17.12 6.76
C LYS A 115 13.25 15.73 6.32
N ILE A 116 12.52 15.02 7.18
CA ILE A 116 11.98 13.69 6.88
C ILE A 116 10.86 13.80 5.84
N ALA A 117 9.92 14.73 6.05
CA ALA A 117 8.85 14.99 5.07
C ALA A 117 9.42 15.33 3.68
N LYS A 118 10.45 16.19 3.62
CA LYS A 118 11.17 16.49 2.37
C LYS A 118 11.86 15.26 1.78
N ALA A 119 12.58 14.48 2.59
CA ALA A 119 13.25 13.26 2.11
C ALA A 119 12.27 12.24 1.49
N ILE A 120 11.06 12.11 2.05
CA ILE A 120 9.99 11.28 1.47
C ILE A 120 9.60 11.81 0.08
N ALA A 121 9.32 13.11 -0.03
CA ALA A 121 8.93 13.76 -1.28
C ALA A 121 10.04 13.72 -2.34
N ASP A 122 11.27 14.07 -1.97
CA ASP A 122 12.46 14.08 -2.84
C ASP A 122 12.83 12.66 -3.29
N GLY A 123 12.50 11.65 -2.47
CA GLY A 123 12.57 10.24 -2.83
C GLY A 123 11.58 9.82 -3.92
N GLY A 124 10.67 10.70 -4.35
CA GLY A 124 9.65 10.42 -5.36
C GLY A 124 8.48 9.58 -4.83
N HIS A 125 8.37 9.44 -3.51
CA HIS A 125 7.19 8.83 -2.89
C HIS A 125 6.00 9.77 -2.99
N GLU A 126 4.80 9.20 -3.01
CA GLU A 126 3.60 10.02 -2.92
C GLU A 126 3.48 10.57 -1.49
N ILE A 127 3.15 11.86 -1.39
CA ILE A 127 2.67 12.49 -0.17
C ILE A 127 1.15 12.40 -0.18
N ALA A 128 0.57 11.68 0.77
CA ALA A 128 -0.86 11.63 1.04
C ALA A 128 -1.15 12.25 2.40
N ALA A 129 -2.33 12.84 2.56
CA ALA A 129 -2.73 13.51 3.79
C ALA A 129 -3.18 12.50 4.86
N HIS A 130 -2.82 12.79 6.12
CA HIS A 130 -3.28 12.03 7.29
C HIS A 130 -3.78 12.95 8.42
N GLY A 131 -4.49 14.03 8.05
CA GLY A 131 -4.92 15.06 8.99
C GLY A 131 -3.79 15.99 9.46
N ILE A 132 -4.14 17.05 10.19
CA ILE A 132 -3.14 17.91 10.84
C ILE A 132 -2.48 17.20 12.04
N SER A 133 -3.24 16.42 12.79
CA SER A 133 -2.78 15.59 13.91
C SER A 133 -3.37 14.17 13.79
N TRP A 134 -2.82 13.20 14.52
CA TRP A 134 -3.35 11.84 14.58
C TRP A 134 -4.53 11.77 15.56
N SER A 135 -5.60 12.52 15.27
CA SER A 135 -6.77 12.70 16.15
C SER A 135 -8.06 12.16 15.52
N ASN A 136 -9.02 11.79 16.37
CA ASN A 136 -10.33 11.29 15.95
C ASN A 136 -11.10 12.34 15.14
N GLN A 137 -11.61 11.96 13.97
CA GLN A 137 -12.43 12.82 13.12
C GLN A 137 -13.90 12.35 13.00
N TRP A 138 -14.24 11.14 13.46
CA TRP A 138 -15.55 10.52 13.27
C TRP A 138 -16.75 11.32 13.82
N ASN A 139 -16.52 12.25 14.76
CA ASN A 139 -17.53 13.11 15.37
C ASN A 139 -17.39 14.60 15.00
N MET A 140 -16.50 14.96 14.08
CA MET A 140 -16.36 16.36 13.65
C MET A 140 -17.58 16.79 12.82
N ASN A 141 -18.02 18.02 13.03
CA ASN A 141 -18.94 18.66 12.11
C ASN A 141 -18.21 19.04 10.81
N TYR A 142 -18.96 19.37 9.76
CA TYR A 142 -18.40 19.67 8.43
C TYR A 142 -17.34 20.77 8.45
N ALA A 143 -17.60 21.89 9.13
CA ALA A 143 -16.72 23.04 9.13
C ALA A 143 -15.39 22.75 9.83
N ASP A 144 -15.45 22.07 10.99
CA ASP A 144 -14.26 21.67 11.74
C ASP A 144 -13.45 20.61 10.98
N GLU A 145 -14.11 19.63 10.35
CA GLU A 145 -13.42 18.62 9.55
C GLU A 145 -12.77 19.22 8.31
N LEU A 146 -13.45 20.14 7.60
CA LEU A 146 -12.89 20.88 6.48
C LEU A 146 -11.63 21.64 6.89
N ALA A 147 -11.70 22.39 8.00
CA ALA A 147 -10.56 23.13 8.53
C ALA A 147 -9.41 22.19 8.93
N PHE A 148 -9.73 21.06 9.58
CA PHE A 148 -8.76 20.05 10.02
C PHE A 148 -8.01 19.43 8.85
N VAL A 149 -8.72 18.93 7.84
CA VAL A 149 -8.12 18.29 6.66
C VAL A 149 -7.31 19.31 5.86
N LYS A 150 -7.89 20.50 5.61
CA LYS A 150 -7.23 21.58 4.85
C LYS A 150 -5.94 22.01 5.52
N LYS A 151 -5.96 22.26 6.84
CA LYS A 151 -4.78 22.64 7.59
C LYS A 151 -3.68 21.58 7.49
N GLY A 152 -4.04 20.30 7.58
CA GLY A 152 -3.09 19.20 7.45
C GLY A 152 -2.39 19.20 6.09
N ILE A 153 -3.16 19.17 5.00
CA ILE A 153 -2.59 19.07 3.66
C ILE A 153 -1.81 20.33 3.25
N ASP A 154 -2.30 21.52 3.58
CA ASP A 154 -1.61 22.77 3.27
C ASP A 154 -0.28 22.87 4.05
N THR A 155 -0.24 22.37 5.30
CA THR A 155 0.99 22.30 6.10
C THR A 155 2.03 21.39 5.45
N VAL A 156 1.64 20.20 5.04
CA VAL A 156 2.56 19.26 4.39
C VAL A 156 3.02 19.79 3.04
N GLU A 157 2.13 20.39 2.24
CA GLU A 157 2.47 21.00 0.96
C GLU A 157 3.49 22.14 1.13
N ALA A 158 3.30 23.04 2.10
CA ALA A 158 4.24 24.12 2.38
C ALA A 158 5.65 23.62 2.73
N ILE A 159 5.75 22.43 3.34
CA ILE A 159 7.03 21.83 3.75
C ILE A 159 7.67 21.03 2.60
N THR A 160 6.88 20.30 1.83
CA THR A 160 7.36 19.32 0.84
C THR A 160 7.35 19.84 -0.60
N GLY A 161 6.60 20.92 -0.87
CA GLY A 161 6.30 21.41 -2.21
C GLY A 161 5.42 20.45 -3.02
N LYS A 162 4.78 19.46 -2.37
CA LYS A 162 3.93 18.46 -3.02
C LYS A 162 2.54 18.47 -2.38
N ARG A 163 1.51 18.78 -3.18
CA ARG A 163 0.12 18.64 -2.76
C ARG A 163 -0.31 17.18 -2.90
N GLY A 164 -0.68 16.56 -1.79
CA GLY A 164 -1.24 15.22 -1.79
C GLY A 164 -2.67 15.17 -2.31
N VAL A 165 -3.04 14.06 -2.94
CA VAL A 165 -4.38 13.81 -3.51
C VAL A 165 -5.07 12.59 -2.90
N GLY A 166 -4.40 11.93 -1.95
CA GLY A 166 -4.93 10.82 -1.16
C GLY A 166 -5.15 11.21 0.29
N TYR A 167 -6.14 10.59 0.94
CA TYR A 167 -6.43 10.79 2.36
C TYR A 167 -6.57 9.49 3.13
N ASN A 168 -6.09 9.50 4.37
CA ASN A 168 -6.33 8.47 5.38
C ASN A 168 -6.82 9.13 6.67
N ALA A 169 -7.94 8.69 7.21
CA ALA A 169 -8.42 9.08 8.53
C ALA A 169 -7.71 8.31 9.65
N ASN A 170 -7.57 8.93 10.82
CA ASN A 170 -7.13 8.22 12.01
C ASN A 170 -8.01 6.98 12.24
N TRP A 171 -7.38 5.81 12.38
CA TRP A 171 -8.06 4.52 12.55
C TRP A 171 -9.10 4.16 11.46
N LEU A 172 -9.02 4.76 10.27
CA LEU A 172 -10.06 4.67 9.22
C LEU A 172 -11.42 5.23 9.65
N ARG A 173 -11.49 5.85 10.84
CA ARG A 173 -12.73 6.31 11.47
C ARG A 173 -13.01 7.74 11.02
N ARG A 174 -13.50 7.83 9.80
CA ARG A 174 -13.97 9.05 9.17
C ARG A 174 -15.39 9.44 9.62
N SER A 175 -15.75 10.70 9.46
CA SER A 175 -17.11 11.17 9.69
C SER A 175 -17.98 10.93 8.44
N PRO A 176 -19.32 11.03 8.52
CA PRO A 176 -20.18 11.03 7.34
C PRO A 176 -19.91 12.20 6.36
N ASN A 177 -19.22 13.26 6.80
CA ASN A 177 -18.91 14.44 6.00
C ASN A 177 -17.62 14.30 5.20
N THR A 178 -16.73 13.37 5.59
CA THR A 178 -15.34 13.34 5.13
C THR A 178 -15.21 13.33 3.61
N LEU A 179 -15.98 12.50 2.90
CA LEU A 179 -15.87 12.40 1.44
C LEU A 179 -16.24 13.71 0.74
N LYS A 180 -17.22 14.45 1.27
CA LYS A 180 -17.60 15.78 0.75
C LYS A 180 -16.51 16.81 1.00
N VAL A 181 -15.94 16.80 2.21
CA VAL A 181 -14.77 17.63 2.56
C VAL A 181 -13.59 17.34 1.63
N LEU A 182 -13.27 16.06 1.41
CA LEU A 182 -12.19 15.64 0.53
C LEU A 182 -12.43 16.08 -0.91
N GLN A 183 -13.66 15.93 -1.41
CA GLN A 183 -14.01 16.40 -2.74
C GLN A 183 -13.89 17.93 -2.87
N GLU A 184 -14.34 18.70 -1.87
CA GLU A 184 -14.20 20.16 -1.87
C GLU A 184 -12.74 20.61 -1.92
N LEU A 185 -11.86 19.89 -1.22
CA LEU A 185 -10.41 20.17 -1.17
C LEU A 185 -9.63 19.61 -2.38
N GLY A 186 -10.31 18.95 -3.31
CA GLY A 186 -9.71 18.43 -4.55
C GLY A 186 -8.96 17.11 -4.40
N PHE A 187 -9.23 16.33 -3.35
CA PHE A 187 -8.69 14.97 -3.24
C PHE A 187 -9.27 14.05 -4.32
N LEU A 188 -8.47 13.08 -4.74
CA LEU A 188 -8.82 12.10 -5.75
C LEU A 188 -9.31 10.79 -5.14
N TYR A 189 -8.75 10.41 -3.99
CA TYR A 189 -9.06 9.13 -3.35
C TYR A 189 -8.92 9.17 -1.82
N HIS A 190 -9.56 8.20 -1.16
CA HIS A 190 -9.31 7.88 0.25
C HIS A 190 -9.01 6.38 0.41
N ILE A 191 -8.41 6.01 1.55
CA ILE A 191 -8.11 4.60 1.86
C ILE A 191 -8.95 4.02 3.01
N ASP A 192 -9.84 4.83 3.61
CA ASP A 192 -10.69 4.44 4.74
C ASP A 192 -11.85 3.49 4.37
N ASP A 193 -11.51 2.34 3.77
CA ASP A 193 -12.40 1.25 3.39
C ASP A 193 -11.63 -0.10 3.39
N LEU A 194 -12.29 -1.18 3.79
CA LEU A 194 -11.71 -2.53 3.92
C LEU A 194 -12.44 -3.59 3.10
N SER A 195 -13.43 -3.18 2.28
CA SER A 195 -14.46 -4.05 1.73
C SER A 195 -14.06 -4.81 0.47
N ARG A 196 -12.93 -4.46 -0.15
CA ARG A 196 -12.51 -4.99 -1.45
C ARG A 196 -11.00 -5.22 -1.56
N ASP A 197 -10.63 -6.08 -2.51
CA ASP A 197 -9.24 -6.35 -2.91
C ASP A 197 -8.85 -5.64 -4.23
N GLU A 198 -9.64 -4.65 -4.65
CA GLU A 198 -9.36 -3.80 -5.81
C GLU A 198 -9.93 -2.39 -5.61
N PRO A 199 -9.31 -1.34 -6.21
CA PRO A 199 -9.87 -0.01 -6.19
C PRO A 199 -11.25 0.04 -6.84
N PHE A 200 -12.11 0.90 -6.32
CA PHE A 200 -13.47 1.07 -6.83
C PHE A 200 -13.88 2.54 -6.81
N ILE A 201 -15.02 2.85 -7.42
CA ILE A 201 -15.60 4.20 -7.43
C ILE A 201 -16.78 4.26 -6.48
N THR A 202 -16.84 5.30 -5.67
CA THR A 202 -18.07 5.74 -5.02
C THR A 202 -18.49 7.10 -5.57
N LYS A 203 -19.79 7.41 -5.53
CA LYS A 203 -20.31 8.72 -5.93
C LYS A 203 -20.33 9.68 -4.74
N VAL A 204 -19.77 10.86 -4.95
CA VAL A 204 -19.82 11.99 -4.02
C VAL A 204 -20.35 13.19 -4.78
N ASN A 205 -21.49 13.74 -4.36
CA ASN A 205 -22.23 14.79 -5.08
C ASN A 205 -22.38 14.47 -6.59
N GLY A 206 -22.72 13.21 -6.91
CA GLY A 206 -22.86 12.70 -8.28
C GLY A 206 -21.55 12.48 -9.07
N LYS A 207 -20.39 12.86 -8.55
CA LYS A 207 -19.08 12.73 -9.21
C LYS A 207 -18.33 11.47 -8.75
N ASN A 208 -17.49 10.93 -9.63
CA ASN A 208 -16.62 9.80 -9.28
C ASN A 208 -15.61 10.22 -8.21
N PHE A 209 -15.44 9.39 -7.19
CA PHE A 209 -14.39 9.47 -6.19
C PHE A 209 -13.79 8.08 -6.00
N VAL A 210 -12.45 7.97 -6.03
CA VAL A 210 -11.80 6.66 -5.94
C VAL A 210 -11.72 6.23 -4.48
N VAL A 211 -12.09 4.99 -4.22
CA VAL A 211 -11.80 4.31 -2.95
C VAL A 211 -10.68 3.32 -3.20
N MET A 212 -9.62 3.45 -2.41
CA MET A 212 -8.42 2.63 -2.49
C MET A 212 -8.34 1.73 -1.26
N PRO A 213 -8.87 0.49 -1.29
CA PRO A 213 -9.02 -0.31 -0.09
C PRO A 213 -7.72 -0.48 0.70
N TYR A 214 -7.82 -0.28 2.01
CA TYR A 214 -6.74 -0.47 2.97
C TYR A 214 -6.76 -1.88 3.56
N THR A 215 -5.88 -2.15 4.51
CA THR A 215 -5.74 -3.46 5.14
C THR A 215 -5.55 -3.33 6.65
N LEU A 216 -6.23 -4.20 7.39
CA LEU A 216 -5.89 -4.52 8.78
C LEU A 216 -5.17 -5.86 8.90
N ARG A 217 -5.15 -6.67 7.82
CA ARG A 217 -4.58 -8.02 7.79
C ARG A 217 -3.09 -8.03 7.43
N ASN A 218 -2.65 -7.11 6.57
CA ASN A 218 -1.24 -6.87 6.25
C ASN A 218 -0.79 -5.54 6.85
N ASN A 219 -0.99 -5.40 8.16
CA ASN A 219 -0.77 -4.16 8.88
C ASN A 219 0.08 -4.43 10.11
N ASP A 220 1.27 -3.82 10.17
CA ASP A 220 2.24 -4.04 11.23
C ASP A 220 1.74 -3.56 12.61
N ILE A 221 1.04 -2.42 12.71
CA ILE A 221 0.49 -1.99 14.01
C ILE A 221 -0.55 -2.98 14.55
N VAL A 222 -1.38 -3.54 13.68
CA VAL A 222 -2.41 -4.51 14.09
C VAL A 222 -1.79 -5.84 14.48
N ASN A 223 -0.86 -6.34 13.67
CA ASN A 223 -0.35 -7.71 13.84
C ASN A 223 0.87 -7.79 14.75
N VAL A 224 1.84 -6.89 14.59
CA VAL A 224 3.10 -6.92 15.36
C VAL A 224 2.88 -6.31 16.73
N GLU A 225 2.38 -5.08 16.80
CA GLU A 225 2.16 -4.43 18.10
C GLU A 225 0.86 -4.92 18.76
N GLY A 226 -0.23 -5.07 18.01
CA GLY A 226 -1.53 -5.46 18.56
C GLY A 226 -1.67 -6.96 18.87
N LYS A 227 -1.23 -7.84 17.96
CA LYS A 227 -1.33 -9.31 18.12
C LYS A 227 0.00 -9.99 18.47
N HIS A 228 1.05 -9.21 18.69
CA HIS A 228 2.38 -9.70 19.09
C HIS A 228 2.99 -10.72 18.12
N TRP A 229 2.75 -10.54 16.83
CA TRP A 229 3.36 -11.38 15.81
C TRP A 229 4.86 -11.12 15.68
N SER A 230 5.62 -12.19 15.45
CA SER A 230 7.01 -12.07 15.03
C SER A 230 7.10 -11.58 13.57
N PRO A 231 8.24 -10.98 13.17
CA PRO A 231 8.48 -10.59 11.78
C PRO A 231 8.34 -11.76 10.78
N ASP A 232 8.63 -12.99 11.19
CA ASP A 232 8.47 -14.17 10.33
C ASP A 232 6.99 -14.56 10.15
N GLN A 233 6.15 -14.41 11.19
CA GLN A 233 4.71 -14.58 11.06
C GLN A 233 4.12 -13.53 10.11
N PHE A 234 4.56 -12.27 10.22
CA PHE A 234 4.15 -11.22 9.31
C PHE A 234 4.60 -11.48 7.87
N LEU A 235 5.86 -11.91 7.65
CA LEU A 235 6.36 -12.31 6.33
C LEU A 235 5.53 -13.46 5.75
N TRP A 236 5.19 -14.47 6.55
CA TRP A 236 4.38 -15.59 6.11
C TRP A 236 2.98 -15.14 5.68
N GLN A 237 2.32 -14.29 6.46
CA GLN A 237 1.02 -13.69 6.10
C GLN A 237 1.11 -12.96 4.75
N LEU A 238 2.14 -12.12 4.55
CA LEU A 238 2.30 -11.42 3.28
C LEU A 238 2.43 -12.39 2.09
N LYS A 239 3.19 -13.47 2.24
CA LYS A 239 3.35 -14.47 1.17
C LYS A 239 2.05 -15.22 0.87
N MET A 240 1.33 -15.65 1.90
CA MET A 240 0.06 -16.36 1.75
C MET A 240 -0.99 -15.50 1.06
N GLU A 241 -1.13 -14.24 1.48
CA GLU A 241 -2.07 -13.31 0.86
C GLU A 241 -1.65 -12.95 -0.57
N PHE A 242 -0.35 -12.77 -0.80
CA PHE A 242 0.18 -12.55 -2.15
C PHE A 242 -0.11 -13.71 -3.10
N ASP A 243 0.12 -14.97 -2.69
CA ASP A 243 -0.06 -16.13 -3.57
C ASP A 243 -1.54 -16.26 -3.97
N GLN A 244 -2.47 -16.12 -3.01
CA GLN A 244 -3.90 -16.13 -3.29
C GLN A 244 -4.31 -15.00 -4.25
N LEU A 245 -3.88 -13.76 -3.97
CA LEU A 245 -4.21 -12.61 -4.82
C LEU A 245 -3.55 -12.70 -6.21
N TYR A 246 -2.38 -13.31 -6.30
CA TYR A 246 -1.67 -13.51 -7.57
C TYR A 246 -2.35 -14.54 -8.45
N GLU A 247 -2.82 -15.66 -7.88
CA GLU A 247 -3.63 -16.67 -8.57
C GLU A 247 -4.94 -16.06 -9.09
N GLU A 248 -5.64 -15.31 -8.24
CA GLU A 248 -6.85 -14.57 -8.61
C GLU A 248 -6.58 -13.49 -9.67
N GLY A 249 -5.43 -12.81 -9.58
CA GLY A 249 -4.99 -11.76 -10.52
C GLY A 249 -4.89 -12.23 -11.97
N ALA A 250 -4.79 -13.55 -12.20
CA ALA A 250 -4.78 -14.13 -13.54
C ALA A 250 -6.13 -13.93 -14.27
N THR A 251 -7.24 -13.85 -13.53
CA THR A 251 -8.60 -13.81 -14.12
C THR A 251 -9.41 -12.58 -13.72
N LYS A 252 -9.07 -11.88 -12.63
CA LYS A 252 -9.73 -10.63 -12.19
C LYS A 252 -8.71 -9.61 -11.69
N ARG A 253 -9.10 -8.35 -11.54
CA ARG A 253 -8.22 -7.31 -11.01
C ARG A 253 -8.00 -7.56 -9.51
N ARG A 254 -6.74 -7.55 -9.09
CA ARG A 254 -6.36 -7.64 -7.67
C ARG A 254 -5.28 -6.66 -7.32
N MET A 255 -5.42 -6.10 -6.12
CA MET A 255 -4.45 -5.27 -5.44
C MET A 255 -4.14 -5.88 -4.07
N MET A 256 -2.88 -5.85 -3.68
CA MET A 256 -2.45 -6.14 -2.32
C MET A 256 -2.06 -4.85 -1.62
N SER A 257 -2.76 -4.50 -0.54
CA SER A 257 -2.38 -3.40 0.34
C SER A 257 -1.50 -3.91 1.48
N ILE A 258 -0.49 -3.13 1.86
CA ILE A 258 0.39 -3.37 3.01
C ILE A 258 0.55 -2.05 3.77
N SER A 259 0.45 -2.06 5.10
CA SER A 259 0.74 -0.88 5.92
C SER A 259 1.96 -1.09 6.81
N PHE A 260 2.86 -0.10 6.77
CA PHE A 260 4.07 0.01 7.57
C PHE A 260 4.07 1.34 8.30
N HIS A 261 4.20 1.32 9.62
CA HIS A 261 4.33 2.52 10.44
C HIS A 261 5.81 2.79 10.74
N ASP A 262 6.22 4.06 10.67
CA ASP A 262 7.57 4.53 10.94
C ASP A 262 8.30 3.81 12.09
N ARG A 263 7.69 3.76 13.27
CA ARG A 263 8.26 3.20 14.49
C ARG A 263 8.20 1.67 14.60
N ILE A 264 7.47 0.99 13.71
CA ILE A 264 7.23 -0.47 13.76
C ILE A 264 7.83 -1.13 12.52
N GLY A 265 7.27 -0.86 11.34
CA GLY A 265 7.71 -1.34 10.05
C GLY A 265 9.13 -0.89 9.69
N GLY A 266 9.57 0.25 10.24
CA GLY A 266 10.94 0.75 10.11
C GLY A 266 11.97 0.05 11.01
N THR A 267 11.57 -0.84 11.91
CA THR A 267 12.50 -1.61 12.75
C THR A 267 13.33 -2.60 11.92
N PRO A 268 14.54 -3.01 12.38
CA PRO A 268 15.47 -3.77 11.54
C PRO A 268 14.91 -5.12 11.07
N ALA A 269 14.18 -5.81 11.95
CA ALA A 269 13.61 -7.12 11.62
C ALA A 269 12.42 -7.01 10.67
N MET A 270 11.56 -5.98 10.83
CA MET A 270 10.44 -5.73 9.91
C MET A 270 10.91 -5.31 8.52
N VAL A 271 11.93 -4.47 8.42
CA VAL A 271 12.57 -4.13 7.14
C VAL A 271 13.18 -5.37 6.49
N ARG A 272 13.80 -6.28 7.26
CA ARG A 272 14.31 -7.56 6.73
C ARG A 272 13.20 -8.48 6.24
N ALA A 273 12.07 -8.54 6.93
CA ALA A 273 10.88 -9.27 6.48
C ALA A 273 10.38 -8.70 5.14
N MET A 274 10.25 -7.37 5.04
CA MET A 274 9.82 -6.71 3.79
C MET A 274 10.82 -6.89 2.63
N ASP A 275 12.13 -6.82 2.89
CA ASP A 275 13.17 -7.14 1.90
C ASP A 275 13.00 -8.56 1.35
N SER A 276 12.73 -9.53 2.23
CA SER A 276 12.49 -10.92 1.88
C SER A 276 11.21 -11.10 1.08
N PHE A 277 10.15 -10.37 1.42
CA PHE A 277 8.90 -10.35 0.66
C PHE A 277 9.07 -9.75 -0.73
N ILE A 278 9.76 -8.60 -0.87
CA ILE A 278 10.04 -8.00 -2.18
C ILE A 278 10.82 -8.98 -3.06
N LYS A 279 11.86 -9.63 -2.53
CA LYS A 279 12.60 -10.67 -3.27
C LYS A 279 11.69 -11.81 -3.72
N TYR A 280 10.77 -12.26 -2.86
CA TYR A 280 9.80 -13.30 -3.18
C TYR A 280 8.89 -12.88 -4.35
N THR A 281 8.28 -11.70 -4.29
CA THR A 281 7.38 -11.21 -5.34
C THR A 281 8.07 -11.05 -6.70
N LYS A 282 9.36 -10.70 -6.71
CA LYS A 282 10.18 -10.61 -7.93
C LYS A 282 10.40 -11.94 -8.65
N THR A 283 10.09 -13.08 -8.02
CA THR A 283 10.12 -14.40 -8.68
C THR A 283 8.89 -14.65 -9.57
N LYS A 284 7.87 -13.80 -9.48
CA LYS A 284 6.62 -13.90 -10.26
C LYS A 284 6.58 -12.82 -11.35
N LYS A 285 5.91 -13.12 -12.47
CA LYS A 285 5.78 -12.19 -13.61
C LYS A 285 4.56 -11.29 -13.43
N GLY A 286 4.60 -10.07 -13.97
CA GLY A 286 3.44 -9.18 -13.98
C GLY A 286 3.04 -8.63 -12.60
N VAL A 287 3.94 -8.66 -11.62
CA VAL A 287 3.76 -7.98 -10.33
C VAL A 287 4.41 -6.61 -10.38
N VAL A 288 3.68 -5.57 -9.97
CA VAL A 288 4.20 -4.20 -9.91
C VAL A 288 3.91 -3.57 -8.55
N PHE A 289 4.84 -2.76 -8.06
CA PHE A 289 4.62 -1.89 -6.92
C PHE A 289 4.22 -0.50 -7.41
N MET A 290 3.14 0.07 -6.88
CA MET A 290 2.63 1.37 -7.33
C MET A 290 2.19 2.26 -6.16
N ARG A 291 2.39 3.57 -6.37
CA ARG A 291 1.81 4.63 -5.55
C ARG A 291 0.30 4.68 -5.78
N LYS A 292 -0.45 5.05 -4.74
CA LYS A 292 -1.91 5.07 -4.75
C LYS A 292 -2.46 6.18 -5.64
N ASP A 293 -1.81 7.35 -5.75
CA ASP A 293 -2.20 8.37 -6.74
C ASP A 293 -2.14 7.86 -8.18
N ASP A 294 -1.09 7.12 -8.53
CA ASP A 294 -0.93 6.55 -9.87
C ASP A 294 -2.01 5.48 -10.14
N ILE A 295 -2.31 4.64 -9.14
CA ILE A 295 -3.42 3.67 -9.24
C ILE A 295 -4.75 4.41 -9.39
N ALA A 296 -5.02 5.42 -8.57
CA ALA A 296 -6.28 6.18 -8.57
C ALA A 296 -6.51 6.87 -9.93
N LYS A 297 -5.48 7.53 -10.49
CA LYS A 297 -5.54 8.14 -11.84
C LYS A 297 -5.83 7.08 -12.91
N MET A 298 -5.21 5.91 -12.78
CA MET A 298 -5.39 4.80 -13.73
C MET A 298 -6.81 4.21 -13.69
N VAL A 299 -7.44 4.13 -12.52
CA VAL A 299 -8.75 3.47 -12.36
C VAL A 299 -9.95 4.41 -12.45
N LEU A 300 -9.77 5.73 -12.26
CA LEU A 300 -10.86 6.71 -12.14
C LEU A 300 -11.89 6.65 -13.28
N ASN A 301 -11.39 6.47 -14.51
CA ASN A 301 -12.20 6.47 -15.73
C ASN A 301 -12.12 5.13 -16.49
N ASP A 302 -11.56 4.10 -15.86
CA ASP A 302 -11.52 2.78 -16.47
C ASP A 302 -12.91 2.12 -16.36
N PRO A 303 -13.53 1.71 -17.49
CA PRO A 303 -14.85 1.10 -17.49
C PRO A 303 -14.91 -0.25 -16.72
N LYS A 304 -13.76 -0.87 -16.44
CA LYS A 304 -13.69 -2.09 -15.61
C LYS A 304 -13.63 -1.80 -14.11
N THR A 305 -13.48 -0.55 -13.69
CA THR A 305 -13.46 -0.22 -12.26
C THR A 305 -14.87 -0.34 -11.70
N PRO A 306 -15.10 -1.17 -10.66
CA PRO A 306 -16.42 -1.35 -10.11
C PRO A 306 -16.92 -0.07 -9.45
N ILE A 307 -18.23 0.13 -9.46
CA ILE A 307 -18.91 1.20 -8.74
C ILE A 307 -19.58 0.57 -7.51
N ASP A 308 -19.35 1.18 -6.35
CA ASP A 308 -19.97 0.81 -5.09
C ASP A 308 -20.44 2.07 -4.35
N ASN A 309 -21.77 2.17 -4.22
CA ASN A 309 -22.47 3.31 -3.64
C ASN A 309 -23.11 2.95 -2.30
N ALA A 310 -22.58 1.95 -1.58
CA ALA A 310 -23.12 1.53 -0.28
C ALA A 310 -23.27 2.69 0.73
N GLU A 311 -22.51 3.77 0.57
CA GLU A 311 -22.52 4.95 1.45
C GLU A 311 -23.17 6.20 0.83
N GLU A 312 -23.84 6.08 -0.31
CA GLU A 312 -24.39 7.22 -1.05
C GLU A 312 -25.30 8.12 -0.21
N LYS A 313 -26.01 7.57 0.78
CA LYS A 313 -26.82 8.35 1.74
C LYS A 313 -26.07 9.43 2.52
N TYR A 314 -24.74 9.33 2.63
CA TYR A 314 -23.88 10.31 3.31
C TYR A 314 -23.14 11.24 2.34
N ASN A 315 -23.09 10.87 1.07
CA ASN A 315 -22.19 11.46 0.07
C ASN A 315 -22.86 12.52 -0.82
N ASN A 316 -24.15 12.79 -0.61
CA ASN A 316 -24.93 13.84 -1.27
C ASN A 316 -25.11 15.08 -0.39
#